data_AF-A0A7S0Z6Q3-F1
#
_entry.id   AF-A0A7S0Z6Q3-F1
#
_cell.length_a   1.000
_cell.length_b   1.000
_cell.length_c   1.000
_cell.angle_alpha   90.00
_cell.angle_beta   90.00
_cell.angle_gamma   90.00
#
_symmetry.space_group_name_H-M   'P 1'
#
loop_
_entity.id
_entity.type
_entity.pdbx_description
1 polymer ?
#
loop_
_entity_poly.entity_id
_entity_poly.type
_entity_poly.pdbx_seq_one_letter_code
_entity_poly.pdbx_strand_id
1 'polypeptide(L)'
;AAHARASTSSSSPAVERCRTSRAVAGIAHRRRRDRRSRARRSLVVDDDVLDKAHDDDDVRAWGPTARDARRVRDELYEKSLTNAGWDDTRAFLAARASTALGRAACEELEALETTAAAERALNETAAAMAMESTHGVSLEFGGMLTAEVRRGFFKTRQGSPLGGDELAATAAFLDSAKRLKLSIEGVTESGELPKALAPLRNIAYEMTTHSDLADMIRNAVDETGEFRDNASQELRRARSQKGAAEGKLKKALQGKGTPTTHQGRMVLAVPAPAPPDVLV
;
A
#
# COMPACT_ATOMS: atom_id res chain seq x y z
N ALA A 1 -13.55 55.07 -49.55
CA ALA A 1 -13.74 53.85 -48.75
C ALA A 1 -12.50 52.98 -48.93
N ALA A 2 -11.45 53.19 -48.14
CA ALA A 2 -11.25 52.53 -46.85
C ALA A 2 -11.26 51.00 -46.99
N HIS A 3 -10.09 50.38 -47.19
CA HIS A 3 -9.50 49.49 -46.18
C HIS A 3 -8.10 49.03 -46.62
N ALA A 4 -7.16 49.23 -45.70
CA ALA A 4 -5.75 48.95 -45.79
C ALA A 4 -5.47 47.44 -45.91
N ARG A 5 -4.56 47.09 -46.83
CA ARG A 5 -3.85 45.80 -46.82
C ARG A 5 -2.56 45.98 -46.06
N ALA A 6 -2.45 45.35 -44.89
CA ALA A 6 -1.21 45.24 -44.14
C ALA A 6 -0.37 44.08 -44.68
N SER A 7 0.88 44.41 -44.98
CA SER A 7 1.91 43.56 -45.54
C SER A 7 2.53 42.66 -44.48
N THR A 8 2.90 41.48 -44.94
CA THR A 8 3.86 40.52 -44.40
C THR A 8 5.07 41.09 -43.65
N SER A 9 5.44 40.45 -42.53
CA SER A 9 6.85 40.15 -42.25
C SER A 9 7.01 38.97 -41.28
N SER A 10 7.78 38.00 -41.79
CA SER A 10 8.40 36.88 -41.10
C SER A 10 9.47 37.33 -40.11
N SER A 11 9.53 36.73 -38.92
CA SER A 11 10.78 36.51 -38.18
C SER A 11 10.59 35.56 -37.00
N SER A 12 10.98 34.31 -37.20
CA SER A 12 11.82 33.58 -36.23
C SER A 12 13.26 33.73 -36.74
N PRO A 13 14.34 33.61 -35.92
CA PRO A 13 14.49 32.66 -34.81
C PRO A 13 15.29 33.18 -33.60
N ALA A 14 15.28 32.46 -32.48
CA ALA A 14 16.47 32.28 -31.63
C ALA A 14 16.16 31.28 -30.51
N VAL A 15 16.62 30.05 -30.71
CA VAL A 15 16.70 29.00 -29.69
C VAL A 15 17.89 29.35 -28.81
N GLU A 16 17.63 29.93 -27.63
CA GLU A 16 18.66 30.21 -26.65
C GLU A 16 18.97 28.94 -25.85
N ARG A 17 20.09 28.31 -26.21
CA ARG A 17 20.70 27.22 -25.45
C ARG A 17 21.43 27.81 -24.26
N CYS A 18 20.82 27.74 -23.08
CA CYS A 18 21.56 27.91 -21.83
C CYS A 18 21.96 26.54 -21.28
N ARG A 19 23.23 26.18 -21.50
CA ARG A 19 23.93 25.10 -20.81
C ARG A 19 24.77 25.73 -19.70
N THR A 20 25.02 24.91 -18.67
CA THR A 20 25.86 25.10 -17.47
C THR A 20 25.10 25.73 -16.30
N SER A 21 25.19 25.25 -15.06
CA SER A 21 26.20 24.39 -14.44
C SER A 21 25.60 23.61 -13.26
N ARG A 22 26.27 22.49 -12.96
CA ARG A 22 26.06 21.62 -11.80
C ARG A 22 26.16 22.40 -10.48
N ALA A 23 25.15 22.27 -9.64
CA ALA A 23 25.29 22.26 -8.20
C ALA A 23 24.54 21.03 -7.67
N VAL A 24 25.27 19.93 -7.47
CA VAL A 24 24.76 18.74 -6.78
C VAL A 24 24.73 19.11 -5.30
N ALA A 25 23.61 19.71 -4.86
CA ALA A 25 23.30 19.81 -3.45
C ALA A 25 22.98 18.39 -2.95
N GLY A 26 23.93 17.80 -2.24
CA GLY A 26 23.77 16.52 -1.58
C GLY A 26 22.59 16.58 -0.62
N ILE A 27 21.47 15.99 -1.03
CA ILE A 27 20.34 15.72 -0.14
C ILE A 27 20.79 14.57 0.76
N ALA A 28 21.35 14.94 1.91
CA ALA A 28 21.55 14.03 3.01
C ALA A 28 20.18 13.50 3.43
N HIS A 29 19.81 12.31 2.92
CA HIS A 29 18.70 11.54 3.45
C HIS A 29 19.03 11.16 4.89
N ARG A 30 18.66 12.04 5.83
CA ARG A 30 18.55 11.70 7.24
C ARG A 30 17.63 10.51 7.34
N ARG A 31 18.25 9.38 7.68
CA ARG A 31 17.63 8.11 8.03
C ARG A 31 16.40 8.38 8.92
N ARG A 32 15.19 8.27 8.35
CA ARG A 32 13.98 7.93 9.11
C ARG A 32 14.09 6.46 9.51
N ARG A 33 15.05 6.17 10.39
CA ARG A 33 14.97 4.99 11.27
C ARG A 33 13.83 5.30 12.23
N ASP A 34 12.81 4.46 12.20
CA ASP A 34 12.13 4.03 13.42
C ASP A 34 11.67 5.14 14.38
N ARG A 35 10.53 5.75 14.06
CA ARG A 35 9.78 6.55 15.04
C ARG A 35 8.83 5.70 15.92
N ARG A 36 8.49 4.46 15.53
CA ARG A 36 7.66 3.57 16.37
C ARG A 36 8.42 2.94 17.53
N SER A 37 9.72 2.62 17.38
CA SER A 37 10.55 2.16 18.50
C SER A 37 11.18 3.30 19.31
N ARG A 38 10.98 4.57 18.92
CA ARG A 38 11.31 5.76 19.74
C ARG A 38 10.13 6.33 20.53
N ALA A 39 8.89 6.01 20.16
CA ALA A 39 7.71 6.37 20.95
C ALA A 39 7.61 5.59 22.28
N ARG A 40 8.35 4.48 22.43
CA ARG A 40 8.57 3.80 23.73
C ARG A 40 9.59 4.51 24.64
N ARG A 41 10.09 5.70 24.29
CA ARG A 41 11.17 6.39 25.03
C ARG A 41 10.92 7.86 25.41
N SER A 42 9.71 8.39 25.26
CA SER A 42 9.47 9.80 25.60
C SER A 42 8.21 10.11 26.42
N LEU A 43 7.55 9.09 26.96
CA LEU A 43 6.53 9.26 28.01
C LEU A 43 6.65 8.11 29.01
N VAL A 44 7.89 7.83 29.43
CA VAL A 44 8.09 7.35 30.79
C VAL A 44 7.73 8.57 31.63
N VAL A 45 6.66 8.49 32.40
CA VAL A 45 6.37 9.45 33.47
C VAL A 45 7.68 9.68 34.21
N ASP A 46 8.04 10.95 34.44
CA ASP A 46 9.25 11.35 35.17
C ASP A 46 9.36 10.64 36.54
N ASP A 47 9.87 9.40 36.53
CA ASP A 47 10.32 8.62 37.69
C ASP A 47 11.86 8.53 37.68
N ASP A 48 12.53 9.35 36.86
CA ASP A 48 14.00 9.46 36.76
C ASP A 48 14.63 10.31 37.89
N VAL A 49 13.91 10.58 38.99
CA VAL A 49 14.46 11.27 40.18
C VAL A 49 15.01 10.28 41.23
N LEU A 50 14.94 8.98 40.97
CA LEU A 50 15.48 7.93 41.86
C LEU A 50 16.62 7.14 41.20
N ASP A 51 17.61 7.81 40.61
CA ASP A 51 18.81 7.11 40.13
C ASP A 51 20.12 7.85 40.49
N LYS A 52 20.46 7.77 41.77
CA LYS A 52 21.84 7.72 42.28
C LYS A 52 21.89 6.89 43.56
N ALA A 53 21.66 5.59 43.45
CA ALA A 53 22.02 4.66 44.51
C ALA A 53 23.44 4.13 44.24
N HIS A 54 24.36 4.46 45.15
CA HIS A 54 25.69 3.90 45.21
C HIS A 54 25.63 2.37 45.27
N ASP A 55 26.48 1.71 44.47
CA ASP A 55 26.64 0.25 44.38
C ASP A 55 27.46 -0.35 45.55
N ASP A 56 27.40 0.28 46.72
CA ASP A 56 28.08 -0.18 47.93
C ASP A 56 27.07 -0.15 49.08
N ASP A 57 26.50 -1.32 49.41
CA ASP A 57 26.45 -1.82 50.80
C ASP A 57 25.62 -3.10 50.92
N ASP A 58 26.31 -4.13 51.39
CA ASP A 58 25.85 -5.47 51.74
C ASP A 58 25.02 -5.42 53.06
N VAL A 59 23.92 -4.67 53.05
CA VAL A 59 22.99 -4.58 54.19
C VAL A 59 21.68 -5.23 53.78
N ARG A 60 21.31 -6.31 54.48
CA ARG A 60 20.04 -7.05 54.31
C ARG A 60 18.85 -6.12 54.53
N ALA A 61 18.41 -5.42 53.48
CA ALA A 61 17.19 -4.67 53.47
C ALA A 61 16.02 -5.66 53.54
N TRP A 62 15.35 -5.73 54.68
CA TRP A 62 14.11 -6.50 54.83
C TRP A 62 13.05 -5.84 53.93
N GLY A 63 12.74 -6.47 52.81
CA GLY A 63 11.63 -6.08 51.93
C GLY A 63 11.88 -6.44 50.46
N PRO A 64 10.82 -6.49 49.62
CA PRO A 64 10.99 -6.69 48.18
C PRO A 64 11.80 -5.53 47.59
N THR A 65 12.80 -5.85 46.77
CA THR A 65 13.52 -4.81 46.03
C THR A 65 12.60 -4.17 44.97
N ALA A 66 12.96 -3.00 44.46
CA ALA A 66 12.25 -2.39 43.33
C ALA A 66 12.19 -3.31 42.09
N ARG A 67 13.18 -4.20 41.91
CA ARG A 67 13.16 -5.24 40.88
C ARG A 67 12.11 -6.31 41.17
N ASP A 68 11.99 -6.76 42.42
CA ASP A 68 10.98 -7.75 42.82
C ASP A 68 9.56 -7.20 42.67
N ALA A 69 9.33 -5.93 43.04
CA ALA A 69 8.03 -5.28 42.86
C ALA A 69 7.61 -5.20 41.38
N ARG A 70 8.55 -4.86 40.48
CA ARG A 70 8.30 -4.86 39.03
C ARG A 70 7.97 -6.26 38.52
N ARG A 71 8.75 -7.28 38.91
CA ARG A 71 8.49 -8.68 38.52
C ARG A 71 7.09 -9.13 38.92
N VAL A 72 6.70 -8.88 40.17
CA VAL A 72 5.36 -9.26 40.68
C VAL A 72 4.26 -8.52 39.92
N ARG A 73 4.42 -7.22 39.64
CA ARG A 73 3.46 -6.46 38.85
C ARG A 73 3.30 -7.04 37.45
N ASP A 74 4.40 -7.34 36.77
CA ASP A 74 4.37 -7.86 35.41
C ASP A 74 3.73 -9.27 35.39
N GLU A 75 4.02 -10.12 36.38
CA GLU A 75 3.34 -11.42 36.55
C GLU A 75 1.83 -11.29 36.80
N LEU A 76 1.41 -10.31 37.61
CA LEU A 76 -0.01 -10.04 37.87
C LEU A 76 -0.72 -9.50 36.64
N TYR A 77 -0.03 -8.68 35.85
CA TYR A 77 -0.54 -8.14 34.59
C TYR A 77 -0.81 -9.26 33.59
N GLU A 78 0.16 -10.14 33.35
CA GLU A 78 -0.01 -11.30 32.47
C GLU A 78 -1.15 -12.21 32.93
N LYS A 79 -1.21 -12.54 34.23
CA LYS A 79 -2.33 -13.31 34.80
C LYS A 79 -3.68 -12.62 34.60
N SER A 80 -3.73 -11.30 34.72
CA SER A 80 -4.95 -10.52 34.50
C SER A 80 -5.40 -10.59 33.04
N LEU A 81 -4.48 -10.49 32.09
CA LEU A 81 -4.77 -10.64 30.66
C LEU A 81 -5.27 -12.05 30.33
N THR A 82 -4.61 -13.09 30.87
CA THR A 82 -5.05 -14.48 30.68
C THR A 82 -6.46 -14.70 31.26
N ASN A 83 -6.70 -14.25 32.49
CA ASN A 83 -8.01 -14.39 33.15
C ASN A 83 -9.12 -13.61 32.42
N ALA A 84 -8.79 -12.50 31.79
CA ALA A 84 -9.71 -11.71 30.97
C ALA A 84 -9.97 -12.32 29.58
N GLY A 85 -9.28 -13.41 29.19
CA GLY A 85 -9.41 -14.02 27.87
C GLY A 85 -8.84 -13.13 26.75
N TRP A 86 -7.75 -12.41 27.02
CA TRP A 86 -7.16 -11.46 26.06
C TRP A 86 -6.74 -12.14 24.76
N ASP A 87 -6.09 -13.31 24.83
CA ASP A 87 -5.64 -14.04 23.65
C ASP A 87 -6.80 -14.55 22.78
N ASP A 88 -7.87 -15.05 23.42
CA ASP A 88 -9.09 -15.46 22.72
C ASP A 88 -9.75 -14.28 22.01
N THR A 89 -9.76 -13.11 22.67
CA THR A 89 -10.29 -11.87 22.10
C THR A 89 -9.47 -11.43 20.89
N ARG A 90 -8.14 -11.49 20.95
CA ARG A 90 -7.24 -11.19 19.82
C ARG A 90 -7.48 -12.11 18.65
N ALA A 91 -7.55 -13.43 18.91
CA ALA A 91 -7.83 -14.43 17.88
C ALA A 91 -9.21 -14.19 17.23
N PHE A 92 -10.22 -13.87 18.04
CA PHE A 92 -11.57 -13.57 17.58
C PHE A 92 -11.62 -12.33 16.67
N LEU A 93 -10.89 -11.26 17.02
CA LEU A 93 -10.77 -10.06 16.20
C LEU A 93 -9.99 -10.32 14.91
N ALA A 94 -8.87 -11.03 14.99
CA ALA A 94 -8.03 -11.39 13.86
C ALA A 94 -8.80 -12.18 12.80
N ALA A 95 -9.64 -13.13 13.23
CA ALA A 95 -10.50 -13.92 12.35
C ALA A 95 -11.54 -13.08 11.61
N ARG A 96 -11.93 -11.91 12.14
CA ARG A 96 -12.91 -10.99 11.55
C ARG A 96 -12.29 -9.82 10.79
N ALA A 97 -10.98 -9.64 10.87
CA ALA A 97 -10.30 -8.57 10.16
C ALA A 97 -10.37 -8.80 8.64
N SER A 98 -10.87 -7.80 7.91
CA SER A 98 -11.07 -7.85 6.46
C SER A 98 -9.77 -7.76 5.64
N THR A 99 -8.64 -7.42 6.26
CA THR A 99 -7.35 -7.28 5.58
C THR A 99 -6.27 -8.08 6.28
N ALA A 100 -5.27 -8.56 5.53
CA ALA A 100 -4.14 -9.30 6.07
C ALA A 100 -3.33 -8.49 7.11
N LEU A 101 -3.14 -7.18 6.88
CA LEU A 101 -2.49 -6.31 7.87
C LEU A 101 -3.37 -6.04 9.09
N GLY A 102 -4.68 -5.91 8.91
CA GLY A 102 -5.61 -5.81 10.03
C GLY A 102 -5.59 -7.06 10.91
N ARG A 103 -5.56 -8.25 10.28
CA ARG A 103 -5.44 -9.53 10.98
C ARG A 103 -4.16 -9.59 11.81
N ALA A 104 -3.01 -9.28 11.20
CA ALA A 104 -1.74 -9.24 11.90
C ALA A 104 -1.75 -8.21 13.04
N ALA A 105 -2.37 -7.05 12.85
CA ALA A 105 -2.49 -6.03 13.91
C ALA A 105 -3.35 -6.51 15.09
N CYS A 106 -4.41 -7.28 14.85
CA CYS A 106 -5.20 -7.91 15.91
C CYS A 106 -4.42 -9.03 16.63
N GLU A 107 -3.69 -9.85 15.87
CA GLU A 107 -2.82 -10.90 16.39
C GLU A 107 -1.67 -10.35 17.21
N GLU A 108 -1.22 -9.12 16.98
CA GLU A 108 -0.13 -8.43 17.71
C GLU A 108 -0.66 -7.40 18.72
N LEU A 109 -1.98 -7.33 18.95
CA LEU A 109 -2.60 -6.31 19.81
C LEU A 109 -2.18 -6.46 21.28
N GLU A 110 -1.52 -5.43 21.80
CA GLU A 110 -1.18 -5.28 23.22
C GLU A 110 -2.29 -4.52 23.96
N ALA A 111 -2.51 -4.84 25.24
CA ALA A 111 -3.43 -4.07 26.07
C ALA A 111 -2.88 -2.66 26.33
N LEU A 112 -3.78 -1.67 26.33
CA LEU A 112 -3.42 -0.26 26.40
C LEU A 112 -3.06 0.15 27.82
N GLU A 113 -1.90 0.77 28.00
CA GLU A 113 -1.35 1.12 29.32
C GLU A 113 -1.99 2.36 29.96
N THR A 114 -2.71 3.18 29.19
CA THR A 114 -3.29 4.43 29.69
C THR A 114 -4.78 4.51 29.40
N THR A 115 -5.53 5.08 30.34
CA THR A 115 -6.97 5.34 30.20
C THR A 115 -7.28 6.21 28.98
N ALA A 116 -6.49 7.27 28.75
CA ALA A 116 -6.65 8.14 27.60
C ALA A 116 -6.42 7.43 26.25
N ALA A 117 -5.56 6.40 26.19
CA ALA A 117 -5.43 5.58 24.98
C ALA A 117 -6.65 4.65 24.81
N ALA A 118 -7.11 4.03 25.90
CA ALA A 118 -8.28 3.17 25.88
C ALA A 118 -9.56 3.92 25.47
N GLU A 119 -9.79 5.11 26.04
CA GLU A 119 -10.92 5.97 25.68
C GLU A 119 -10.89 6.38 24.21
N ARG A 120 -9.71 6.70 23.66
CA ARG A 120 -9.58 7.00 22.22
C ARG A 120 -9.98 5.80 21.35
N ALA A 121 -9.47 4.61 21.65
CA ALA A 121 -9.81 3.39 20.90
C ALA A 121 -11.30 3.03 21.02
N LEU A 122 -11.90 3.22 22.21
CA LEU A 122 -13.33 3.03 22.42
C LEU A 122 -14.17 4.04 21.62
N ASN A 123 -13.75 5.31 21.60
CA ASN A 123 -14.43 6.34 20.80
C ASN A 123 -14.35 6.07 19.30
N GLU A 124 -13.21 5.59 18.80
CA GLU A 124 -13.04 5.16 17.40
C GLU A 124 -13.97 3.98 17.06
N THR A 125 -14.07 3.00 17.96
CA THR A 125 -14.95 1.83 17.79
C THR A 125 -16.42 2.24 17.83
N ALA A 126 -16.82 3.09 18.77
CA ALA A 126 -18.18 3.60 18.88
C ALA A 126 -18.58 4.42 17.64
N ALA A 127 -17.66 5.21 17.09
CA ALA A 127 -17.87 5.95 15.85
C ALA A 127 -18.07 5.02 14.65
N ALA A 128 -17.29 3.94 14.55
CA ALA A 128 -17.46 2.91 13.52
C ALA A 128 -18.82 2.20 13.62
N MET A 129 -19.24 1.85 14.83
CA MET A 129 -20.57 1.27 15.06
C MET A 129 -21.69 2.24 14.68
N ALA A 130 -21.59 3.52 15.09
CA ALA A 130 -22.59 4.54 14.77
C ALA A 130 -22.71 4.79 13.26
N MET A 131 -21.61 4.71 12.53
CA MET A 131 -21.59 4.85 11.07
C MET A 131 -22.50 3.79 10.41
N GLU A 132 -22.42 2.54 10.87
CA GLU A 132 -23.24 1.44 10.36
C GLU A 132 -24.67 1.48 10.91
N SER A 133 -24.84 1.58 12.23
CA SER A 133 -26.15 1.46 12.88
C SER A 133 -27.06 2.66 12.68
N THR A 134 -26.50 3.87 12.72
CA THR A 134 -27.27 5.13 12.72
C THR A 134 -27.34 5.74 11.33
N HIS A 135 -26.25 5.66 10.57
CA HIS A 135 -26.16 6.29 9.25
C HIS A 135 -26.28 5.30 8.09
N GLY A 136 -26.32 3.99 8.36
CA GLY A 136 -26.47 2.96 7.32
C GLY A 136 -25.28 2.88 6.36
N VAL A 137 -24.11 3.42 6.75
CA VAL A 137 -22.91 3.40 5.92
C VAL A 137 -21.92 2.41 6.53
N SER A 138 -21.56 1.38 5.77
CA SER A 138 -20.58 0.39 6.21
C SER A 138 -19.16 0.77 5.77
N LEU A 139 -18.17 0.41 6.58
CA LEU A 139 -16.75 0.58 6.26
C LEU A 139 -16.28 -0.59 5.39
N GLU A 140 -16.13 -0.35 4.09
CA GLU A 140 -15.71 -1.38 3.15
C GLU A 140 -14.18 -1.40 2.98
N PHE A 141 -13.58 -2.56 3.30
CA PHE A 141 -12.15 -2.83 3.10
C PHE A 141 -11.88 -3.80 1.95
N GLY A 142 -12.91 -4.10 1.13
CA GLY A 142 -12.82 -4.97 -0.02
C GLY A 142 -11.77 -4.50 -1.03
N GLY A 143 -11.05 -5.46 -1.63
CA GLY A 143 -9.99 -5.18 -2.61
C GLY A 143 -8.71 -4.59 -2.02
N MET A 144 -8.61 -4.40 -0.69
CA MET A 144 -7.38 -3.94 -0.05
C MET A 144 -6.38 -5.09 0.11
N LEU A 145 -5.62 -5.36 -0.95
CA LEU A 145 -4.54 -6.35 -1.02
C LEU A 145 -3.29 -5.93 -0.22
N THR A 146 -3.48 -5.75 1.09
CA THR A 146 -2.50 -5.13 1.99
C THR A 146 -1.22 -5.94 2.15
N ALA A 147 -1.26 -7.27 2.01
CA ALA A 147 -0.08 -8.13 2.09
C ALA A 147 0.81 -7.96 0.84
N GLU A 148 0.21 -7.98 -0.33
CA GLU A 148 0.84 -7.79 -1.64
C GLU A 148 1.48 -6.40 -1.71
N VAL A 149 0.73 -5.38 -1.29
CA VAL A 149 1.23 -3.99 -1.26
C VAL A 149 2.39 -3.84 -0.28
N ARG A 150 2.31 -4.42 0.94
CA ARG A 150 3.43 -4.41 1.90
C ARG A 150 4.68 -5.09 1.33
N ARG A 151 4.52 -6.23 0.65
CA ARG A 151 5.62 -6.93 -0.03
C ARG A 151 6.20 -6.08 -1.17
N GLY A 152 5.35 -5.44 -1.97
CA GLY A 152 5.75 -4.50 -3.01
C GLY A 152 6.57 -3.33 -2.45
N PHE A 153 6.11 -2.71 -1.36
CA PHE A 153 6.86 -1.65 -0.67
C PHE A 153 8.23 -2.11 -0.16
N PHE A 154 8.32 -3.32 0.38
CA PHE A 154 9.59 -3.88 0.81
C PHE A 154 10.56 -4.07 -0.37
N LYS A 155 10.05 -4.57 -1.50
CA LYS A 155 10.80 -4.77 -2.74
C LYS A 155 11.30 -3.46 -3.36
N THR A 156 10.45 -2.43 -3.42
CA THR A 156 10.86 -1.10 -3.94
C THR A 156 11.88 -0.41 -3.06
N ARG A 157 11.81 -0.57 -1.73
CA ARG A 157 12.84 -0.07 -0.80
C ARG A 157 14.21 -0.70 -1.02
N GLN A 158 14.26 -1.90 -1.57
CA GLN A 158 15.50 -2.56 -1.98
C GLN A 158 15.96 -2.17 -3.39
N GLY A 159 15.25 -1.26 -4.06
CA GLY A 159 15.53 -0.83 -5.43
C GLY A 159 15.04 -1.79 -6.51
N SER A 160 14.27 -2.82 -6.16
CA SER A 160 13.70 -3.75 -7.13
C SER A 160 12.40 -3.20 -7.72
N PRO A 161 12.18 -3.33 -9.05
CA PRO A 161 10.97 -2.84 -9.70
C PRO A 161 9.76 -3.70 -9.34
N LEU A 162 8.56 -3.09 -9.36
CA LEU A 162 7.31 -3.81 -9.19
C LEU A 162 6.89 -4.50 -10.50
N GLY A 163 6.36 -5.72 -10.37
CA GLY A 163 5.68 -6.41 -11.45
C GLY A 163 4.28 -5.84 -11.70
N GLY A 164 3.65 -6.28 -12.77
CA GLY A 164 2.30 -5.84 -13.15
C GLY A 164 1.25 -6.17 -12.08
N ASP A 165 1.24 -7.39 -11.56
CA ASP A 165 0.32 -7.80 -10.48
C ASP A 165 0.49 -6.95 -9.21
N GLU A 166 1.74 -6.65 -8.84
CA GLU A 166 2.05 -5.82 -7.67
C GLU A 166 1.59 -4.36 -7.88
N LEU A 167 1.71 -3.84 -9.10
CA LEU A 167 1.22 -2.51 -9.48
C LEU A 167 -0.31 -2.47 -9.47
N ALA A 168 -0.97 -3.46 -10.07
CA ALA A 168 -2.43 -3.57 -10.09
C ALA A 168 -3.00 -3.64 -8.66
N ALA A 169 -2.39 -4.47 -7.79
CA ALA A 169 -2.74 -4.54 -6.37
C ALA A 169 -2.55 -3.20 -5.65
N THR A 170 -1.49 -2.47 -5.96
CA THR A 170 -1.23 -1.12 -5.40
C THR A 170 -2.29 -0.11 -5.84
N ALA A 171 -2.68 -0.11 -7.12
CA ALA A 171 -3.74 0.76 -7.62
C ALA A 171 -5.09 0.45 -6.96
N ALA A 172 -5.47 -0.83 -6.88
CA ALA A 172 -6.69 -1.27 -6.21
C ALA A 172 -6.71 -0.84 -4.73
N PHE A 173 -5.60 -0.99 -4.01
CA PHE A 173 -5.46 -0.54 -2.63
C PHE A 173 -5.66 0.98 -2.48
N LEU A 174 -5.07 1.80 -3.36
CA LEU A 174 -5.22 3.26 -3.33
C LEU A 174 -6.66 3.69 -3.64
N ASP A 175 -7.31 3.03 -4.59
CA ASP A 175 -8.70 3.29 -4.95
C ASP A 175 -9.65 2.91 -3.80
N SER A 176 -9.46 1.75 -3.14
CA SER A 176 -10.22 1.37 -1.95
C SER A 176 -9.98 2.33 -0.79
N ALA A 177 -8.74 2.77 -0.56
CA ALA A 177 -8.43 3.77 0.48
C ALA A 177 -9.13 5.12 0.21
N LYS A 178 -9.20 5.54 -1.06
CA LYS A 178 -9.95 6.74 -1.48
C LYS A 178 -11.44 6.59 -1.22
N ARG A 179 -12.04 5.46 -1.62
CA ARG A 179 -13.46 5.16 -1.38
C ARG A 179 -13.78 5.16 0.11
N LEU A 180 -12.98 4.48 0.91
CA LEU A 180 -13.13 4.42 2.37
C LEU A 180 -13.10 5.81 3.00
N LYS A 181 -12.12 6.65 2.60
CA LYS A 181 -12.03 8.05 3.07
C LYS A 181 -13.29 8.85 2.72
N LEU A 182 -13.75 8.76 1.47
CA LEU A 182 -14.96 9.46 1.02
C LEU A 182 -16.22 8.97 1.73
N SER A 183 -16.33 7.67 2.01
CA SER A 183 -17.46 7.11 2.76
C SER A 183 -17.55 7.69 4.16
N ILE A 184 -16.41 7.90 4.84
CA ILE A 184 -16.35 8.50 6.18
C ILE A 184 -16.68 10.00 6.11
N GLU A 185 -16.06 10.73 5.19
CA GLU A 185 -16.21 12.19 5.08
C GLU A 185 -17.61 12.61 4.61
N GLY A 186 -18.24 11.78 3.76
CA GLY A 186 -19.53 12.04 3.13
C GLY A 186 -20.74 11.88 4.05
N VAL A 187 -20.61 11.28 5.24
CA VAL A 187 -21.74 11.12 6.16
C VAL A 187 -22.15 12.46 6.76
N THR A 188 -23.38 12.89 6.50
CA THR A 188 -23.96 14.13 7.05
C THR A 188 -25.31 13.87 7.66
N GLU A 189 -25.66 14.65 8.69
CA GLU A 189 -26.96 14.63 9.36
C GLU A 189 -27.53 16.04 9.32
N SER A 190 -28.67 16.22 8.65
CA SER A 190 -29.30 17.54 8.46
C SER A 190 -28.39 18.61 7.85
N GLY A 191 -27.42 18.20 7.02
CA GLY A 191 -26.44 19.09 6.39
C GLY A 191 -25.22 19.42 7.25
N GLU A 192 -25.15 18.90 8.49
CA GLU A 192 -24.01 19.04 9.37
C GLU A 192 -23.20 17.75 9.49
N LEU A 193 -21.96 17.87 9.96
CA LEU A 193 -21.07 16.73 10.20
C LEU A 193 -21.39 16.11 11.56
N PRO A 194 -21.80 14.84 11.65
CA PRO A 194 -22.16 14.22 12.92
C PRO A 194 -20.97 14.19 13.88
N LYS A 195 -21.15 14.73 15.10
CA LYS A 195 -20.09 14.77 16.13
C LYS A 195 -19.63 13.37 16.54
N ALA A 196 -20.55 12.40 16.53
CA ALA A 196 -20.25 11.00 16.84
C ALA A 196 -19.19 10.39 15.90
N LEU A 197 -19.06 10.90 14.68
CA LEU A 197 -18.09 10.42 13.69
C LEU A 197 -16.75 11.19 13.70
N ALA A 198 -16.58 12.15 14.61
CA ALA A 198 -15.34 12.93 14.71
C ALA A 198 -14.08 12.06 14.88
N PRO A 199 -14.07 10.98 15.70
CA PRO A 199 -12.90 10.10 15.82
C PRO A 199 -12.49 9.46 14.48
N LEU A 200 -13.44 8.94 13.69
CA LEU A 200 -13.15 8.37 12.37
C LEU A 200 -12.71 9.42 11.36
N ARG A 201 -13.30 10.62 11.41
CA ARG A 201 -12.90 11.74 10.54
C ARG A 201 -11.47 12.19 10.80
N ASN A 202 -11.00 12.13 12.04
CA ASN A 202 -9.59 12.40 12.36
C ASN A 202 -8.66 11.37 11.70
N ILE A 203 -9.02 10.08 11.73
CA ILE A 203 -8.28 9.02 11.03
C ILE A 203 -8.30 9.28 9.51
N ALA A 204 -9.47 9.55 8.94
CA ALA A 204 -9.65 9.82 7.51
C ALA A 204 -8.85 11.06 7.04
N TYR A 205 -8.75 12.09 7.89
CA TYR A 205 -7.96 13.28 7.62
C TYR A 205 -6.47 12.94 7.42
N GLU A 206 -5.91 12.03 8.23
CA GLU A 206 -4.52 11.58 8.12
C GLU A 206 -4.27 10.67 6.90
N MET A 207 -5.32 10.06 6.33
CA MET A 207 -5.19 9.18 5.16
C MET A 207 -4.79 9.97 3.91
N THR A 208 -3.67 9.58 3.30
CA THR A 208 -3.23 10.07 1.98
C THR A 208 -3.58 9.05 0.91
N THR A 209 -4.37 9.44 -0.08
CA THR A 209 -4.98 8.52 -1.05
C THR A 209 -4.23 8.43 -2.39
N HIS A 210 -3.31 9.36 -2.68
CA HIS A 210 -2.45 9.37 -3.88
C HIS A 210 -3.17 8.96 -5.18
N SER A 211 -4.31 9.61 -5.48
CA SER A 211 -5.15 9.22 -6.62
C SER A 211 -4.46 9.41 -7.97
N ASP A 212 -3.57 10.40 -8.06
CA ASP A 212 -2.71 10.64 -9.22
C ASP A 212 -1.78 9.45 -9.50
N LEU A 213 -1.23 8.83 -8.46
CA LEU A 213 -0.43 7.62 -8.58
C LEU A 213 -1.28 6.43 -9.02
N ALA A 214 -2.48 6.27 -8.46
CA ALA A 214 -3.40 5.21 -8.87
C ALA A 214 -3.76 5.33 -10.37
N ASP A 215 -4.07 6.54 -10.83
CA ASP A 215 -4.37 6.81 -12.24
C ASP A 215 -3.15 6.58 -13.14
N MET A 216 -1.94 6.97 -12.69
CA MET A 216 -0.70 6.69 -13.41
C MET A 216 -0.48 5.18 -13.59
N ILE A 217 -0.71 4.39 -12.54
CA ILE A 217 -0.59 2.93 -12.60
C ILE A 217 -1.65 2.35 -13.54
N ARG A 218 -2.92 2.75 -13.42
CA ARG A 218 -4.02 2.28 -14.30
C ARG A 218 -3.82 2.63 -15.78
N ASN A 219 -3.06 3.69 -16.06
CA ASN A 219 -2.68 4.04 -17.42
C ASN A 219 -1.56 3.15 -17.98
N ALA A 220 -0.77 2.50 -17.12
CA ALA A 220 0.35 1.64 -17.50
C ALA A 220 0.02 0.14 -17.43
N VAL A 221 -0.82 -0.28 -16.48
CA VAL A 221 -1.14 -1.68 -16.21
C VAL A 221 -2.65 -1.83 -16.14
N ASP A 222 -3.19 -2.92 -16.69
CA ASP A 222 -4.60 -3.26 -16.52
C ASP A 222 -4.88 -4.03 -15.21
N GLU A 223 -6.14 -4.39 -15.00
CA GLU A 223 -6.59 -5.09 -13.80
C GLU A 223 -6.05 -6.53 -13.69
N THR A 224 -5.60 -7.12 -14.80
CA THR A 224 -5.02 -8.47 -14.84
C THR A 224 -3.52 -8.48 -14.57
N GLY A 225 -2.91 -7.30 -14.42
CA GLY A 225 -1.46 -7.16 -14.26
C GLY A 225 -0.70 -7.09 -15.59
N GLU A 226 -1.37 -7.02 -16.73
CA GLU A 226 -0.69 -6.86 -18.02
C GLU A 226 -0.35 -5.40 -18.30
N PHE A 227 0.88 -5.17 -18.75
CA PHE A 227 1.30 -3.85 -19.19
C PHE A 227 0.61 -3.46 -20.49
N ARG A 228 0.03 -2.26 -20.52
CA ARG A 228 -0.60 -1.67 -21.70
C ARG A 228 0.44 -1.15 -22.68
N ASP A 229 0.09 -1.05 -23.96
CA ASP A 229 0.98 -0.54 -25.01
C ASP A 229 1.39 0.92 -24.80
N ASN A 230 0.58 1.71 -24.11
CA ASN A 230 0.86 3.09 -23.77
C ASN A 230 1.66 3.25 -22.47
N ALA A 231 2.02 2.16 -21.77
CA ALA A 231 2.83 2.22 -20.56
C ALA A 231 4.22 2.82 -20.81
N SER A 232 4.81 2.52 -21.97
CA SER A 232 6.07 3.11 -22.42
C SER A 232 6.15 3.10 -23.94
N GLN A 233 6.76 4.15 -24.51
CA GLN A 233 7.02 4.22 -25.95
C GLN A 233 7.94 3.07 -26.42
N GLU A 234 8.88 2.64 -25.58
CA GLU A 234 9.79 1.54 -25.89
C GLU A 234 9.05 0.20 -25.96
N LEU A 235 8.15 -0.07 -25.00
CA LEU A 235 7.31 -1.26 -24.99
C LEU A 235 6.44 -1.33 -26.25
N ARG A 236 5.82 -0.20 -26.61
CA ARG A 236 5.02 -0.08 -27.84
C ARG A 236 5.82 -0.40 -29.08
N ARG A 237 7.04 0.16 -29.20
CA ARG A 237 7.94 -0.10 -30.32
C ARG A 237 8.34 -1.57 -30.38
N ALA A 238 8.71 -2.17 -29.25
CA ALA A 238 9.09 -3.58 -29.18
C ALA A 238 7.93 -4.50 -29.61
N ARG A 239 6.71 -4.27 -29.12
CA ARG A 239 5.52 -5.03 -29.52
C ARG A 239 5.19 -4.85 -31.01
N SER A 240 5.31 -3.64 -31.54
CA SER A 240 5.14 -3.37 -32.98
C SER A 240 6.18 -4.11 -33.83
N GLN A 241 7.45 -4.10 -33.43
CA GLN A 241 8.53 -4.84 -34.11
C GLN A 241 8.28 -6.36 -34.06
N LYS A 242 7.87 -6.90 -32.91
CA LYS A 242 7.47 -8.31 -32.76
C LYS A 242 6.35 -8.67 -33.72
N GLY A 243 5.26 -7.90 -33.72
CA GLY A 243 4.11 -8.15 -34.62
C GLY A 243 4.48 -8.03 -36.10
N ALA A 244 5.35 -7.09 -36.47
CA ALA A 244 5.85 -6.97 -37.85
C ALA A 244 6.71 -8.17 -38.27
N ALA A 245 7.56 -8.69 -37.37
CA ALA A 245 8.35 -9.89 -37.61
C ALA A 245 7.46 -11.13 -37.74
N GLU A 246 6.47 -11.29 -36.86
CA GLU A 246 5.49 -12.38 -36.91
C GLU A 246 4.66 -12.32 -38.21
N GLY A 247 4.24 -11.13 -38.63
CA GLY A 247 3.53 -10.94 -39.89
C GLY A 247 4.37 -11.30 -41.12
N LYS A 248 5.67 -10.95 -41.13
CA LYS A 248 6.60 -11.37 -42.19
C LYS A 248 6.77 -12.88 -42.22
N LEU A 249 6.90 -13.53 -41.06
CA LEU A 249 7.04 -14.98 -40.96
C LEU A 249 5.76 -15.69 -41.43
N LYS A 250 4.59 -15.23 -41.00
CA LYS A 250 3.30 -15.77 -41.46
C LYS A 250 3.14 -15.69 -42.98
N LYS A 251 3.55 -14.57 -43.60
CA LYS A 251 3.56 -14.42 -45.07
C LYS A 251 4.57 -15.35 -45.75
N ALA A 252 5.76 -15.53 -45.18
CA ALA A 252 6.77 -16.44 -45.74
C ALA A 252 6.37 -17.93 -45.65
N LEU A 253 5.53 -18.27 -44.67
CA LEU A 253 5.00 -19.63 -44.46
C LEU A 253 3.69 -19.88 -45.22
N GLN A 254 2.98 -18.83 -45.67
CA GLN A 254 1.80 -18.96 -46.53
C GLN A 254 2.20 -19.71 -47.81
N GLY A 255 1.55 -20.86 -48.05
CA GLY A 255 1.79 -21.74 -49.19
C GLY A 255 2.69 -22.94 -48.91
N LYS A 256 3.36 -23.03 -47.75
CA LYS A 256 4.19 -24.20 -47.38
C LYS A 256 3.50 -25.17 -46.41
N GLY A 257 2.47 -24.71 -45.70
CA GLY A 257 1.67 -25.48 -44.74
C GLY A 257 0.89 -24.56 -43.80
N THR A 258 0.20 -25.11 -42.81
CA THR A 258 -0.55 -24.31 -41.80
C THR A 258 0.42 -23.82 -40.73
N PRO A 259 0.67 -22.50 -40.60
CA PRO A 259 1.51 -21.97 -39.54
C PRO A 259 0.79 -22.13 -38.20
N THR A 260 1.43 -22.78 -37.23
CA THR A 260 0.91 -22.98 -35.87
C THR A 260 1.99 -22.60 -34.85
N THR A 261 1.61 -22.51 -33.58
CA THR A 261 2.56 -22.25 -32.49
C THR A 261 2.65 -23.49 -31.62
N HIS A 262 3.86 -24.02 -31.43
CA HIS A 262 4.14 -25.13 -30.54
C HIS A 262 5.19 -24.70 -29.51
N GLN A 263 4.83 -24.75 -28.22
CA GLN A 263 5.70 -24.33 -27.11
C GLN A 263 6.29 -22.91 -27.29
N GLY A 264 5.48 -21.97 -27.77
CA GLY A 264 5.90 -20.58 -27.99
C GLY A 264 6.82 -20.36 -29.20
N ARG A 265 7.10 -21.41 -30.00
CA ARG A 265 7.82 -21.29 -31.28
C ARG A 265 6.83 -21.42 -32.44
N MET A 266 7.03 -20.61 -33.47
CA MET A 266 6.25 -20.73 -34.70
C MET A 266 6.75 -21.97 -35.46
N VAL A 267 5.85 -22.90 -35.74
CA VAL A 267 6.11 -24.15 -36.45
C VAL A 267 5.15 -24.31 -37.61
N LEU A 268 5.51 -25.15 -38.57
CA LEU A 268 4.68 -25.44 -39.72
C LEU A 268 4.08 -26.84 -39.55
N ALA A 269 2.75 -26.90 -39.44
CA ALA A 269 2.07 -28.17 -39.34
C ALA A 269 2.07 -28.83 -40.71
N VAL A 270 2.76 -29.97 -40.82
CA VAL A 270 2.74 -30.83 -42.01
C VAL A 270 1.72 -31.94 -41.74
N PRO A 271 0.69 -32.11 -42.60
CA PRO A 271 -0.27 -33.20 -42.42
C PRO A 271 0.46 -34.54 -42.50
N ALA A 272 0.15 -35.46 -41.59
CA ALA A 272 0.72 -36.80 -41.62
C ALA A 272 0.31 -37.50 -42.94
N PRO A 273 1.23 -38.22 -43.61
CA PRO A 273 0.85 -39.05 -44.76
C PRO A 273 -0.18 -40.09 -44.32
N ALA A 274 -1.15 -40.39 -45.21
CA ALA A 274 -2.21 -41.34 -44.92
C ALA A 274 -1.62 -42.68 -44.46
N PRO A 275 -2.18 -43.31 -43.41
CA PRO A 275 -1.72 -44.61 -42.95
C PRO A 275 -1.86 -45.64 -44.09
N PRO A 276 -0.90 -46.56 -44.25
CA PRO A 276 -0.82 -47.45 -45.41
C PRO A 276 -1.97 -48.48 -45.56
N ASP A 277 -2.98 -48.48 -44.68
CA ASP A 277 -4.03 -49.51 -44.62
C ASP A 277 -5.45 -49.04 -45.03
N VAL A 278 -5.60 -47.90 -45.70
CA VAL A 278 -6.89 -47.51 -46.30
C VAL A 278 -6.85 -47.74 -47.81
N LEU A 279 -7.11 -48.99 -48.21
CA LEU A 279 -7.52 -49.32 -49.58
C LEU A 279 -8.94 -48.79 -49.82
N VAL A 280 -9.10 -48.15 -50.98
CA VAL A 280 -10.36 -47.68 -51.59
C VAL A 280 -11.32 -48.85 -51.82
#